data_AF-A0A1Q7F843-F1
#
_entry.id   AF-A0A1Q7F843-F1
#
_cell.length_a   1.000
_cell.length_b   1.000
_cell.length_c   1.000
_cell.angle_alpha   90.00
_cell.angle_beta   90.00
_cell.angle_gamma   90.00
#
_symmetry.space_group_name_H-M   'P 1'
#
loop_
_entity.id
_entity.type
_entity.pdbx_description
1 polymer ?
#
loop_
_entity_poly.entity_id
_entity_poly.type
_entity_poly.pdbx_seq_one_letter_code
_entity_poly.pdbx_strand_id
1 'polypeptide(L)'
;MSQSFLRKSLQGYRPYVPGEQPPDGEDWVKLNTNESPLPPSPNVIEAIRAASGDSLRLYPSPTAAPARQAIADHFGLEANQVALGNGADELIEMCFRAFAGAGDRVAYSTPTYPLLDPLCRVHEVIPSLHPTAEGWTWTEGLVEDPAPLKFLVNPNSPTGTHHGRMSVERVVAQSQGVVALDEAYVDFASESQLELLGKHPNLLILRTMSKSYALAGMRIGFALGSAPLIAALDAVKDSYNLNRLAIAAAVAAIKDEEHHRKIVAYVVNERAWLEEQLREDGFERS
;
A
#
# COMPACT_ATOMS: atom_id res chain seq x y z
N MET A 1 -23.20 1.17 34.36
CA MET A 1 -22.30 1.06 33.19
C MET A 1 -20.88 1.02 33.73
N SER A 2 -20.10 -0.02 33.44
CA SER A 2 -18.68 -0.04 33.82
C SER A 2 -17.97 1.13 33.14
N GLN A 3 -17.21 1.94 33.90
CA GLN A 3 -16.36 2.98 33.29
C GLN A 3 -15.41 2.31 32.30
N SER A 4 -15.46 2.75 31.04
CA SER A 4 -14.50 2.34 30.01
C SER A 4 -13.39 3.38 29.94
N PHE A 5 -12.14 2.93 29.97
CA PHE A 5 -10.96 3.76 29.77
C PHE A 5 -10.63 3.99 28.29
N LEU A 6 -11.41 3.38 27.38
CA LEU A 6 -11.27 3.62 25.94
C LEU A 6 -11.81 4.99 25.57
N ARG A 7 -11.18 5.63 24.57
CA ARG A 7 -11.74 6.80 23.89
C ARG A 7 -13.19 6.50 23.48
N LYS A 8 -14.07 7.51 23.59
CA LYS A 8 -15.49 7.36 23.25
C LYS A 8 -15.69 6.85 21.81
N SER A 9 -14.88 7.33 20.88
CA SER A 9 -14.84 6.89 19.48
C SER A 9 -14.59 5.39 19.28
N LEU A 10 -13.90 4.74 20.21
CA LEU A 10 -13.56 3.32 20.17
C LEU A 10 -14.53 2.43 20.98
N GLN A 11 -15.55 3.00 21.63
CA GLN A 11 -16.54 2.19 22.35
C GLN A 11 -17.39 1.37 21.37
N GLY A 12 -17.47 0.06 21.56
CA GLY A 12 -18.15 -0.84 20.62
C GLY A 12 -17.41 -1.02 19.29
N TYR A 13 -16.10 -0.70 19.26
CA TYR A 13 -15.24 -0.97 18.11
C TYR A 13 -15.15 -2.47 17.84
N ARG A 14 -15.29 -2.84 16.57
CA ARG A 14 -14.96 -4.18 16.09
C ARG A 14 -13.58 -4.09 15.45
N PRO A 15 -12.58 -4.81 15.96
CA PRO A 15 -11.25 -4.80 15.35
C PRO A 15 -11.33 -5.29 13.92
N TYR A 16 -10.36 -4.88 13.11
CA TYR A 16 -10.09 -5.55 11.84
C TYR A 16 -9.98 -7.06 12.11
N VAL A 17 -10.80 -7.83 11.40
CA VAL A 17 -10.77 -9.29 11.45
C VAL A 17 -10.02 -9.75 10.21
N PRO A 18 -8.78 -10.25 10.34
CA PRO A 18 -8.08 -10.82 9.20
C PRO A 18 -8.85 -12.03 8.68
N GLY A 19 -8.75 -12.31 7.38
CA GLY A 19 -9.21 -13.58 6.83
C GLY A 19 -8.55 -14.75 7.55
N GLU A 20 -9.29 -15.85 7.73
CA GLU A 20 -8.82 -17.08 8.38
C GLU A 20 -7.44 -17.49 7.83
N GLN A 21 -6.48 -17.73 8.72
CA GLN A 21 -5.14 -18.22 8.36
C GLN A 21 -4.98 -19.65 8.89
N PRO A 22 -4.65 -20.63 8.04
CA PRO A 22 -4.17 -21.91 8.55
C PRO A 22 -2.85 -21.71 9.32
N PRO A 23 -2.56 -22.52 10.34
CA PRO A 23 -1.27 -22.49 11.03
C PRO A 23 -0.10 -22.76 10.08
N ASP A 24 1.06 -22.16 10.35
CA ASP A 24 2.30 -22.46 9.63
C ASP A 24 2.70 -23.94 9.83
N GLY A 25 3.16 -24.59 8.76
CA GLY A 25 3.73 -25.95 8.82
C GLY A 25 2.76 -27.10 8.56
N GLU A 26 1.53 -26.81 8.11
CA GLU A 26 0.58 -27.80 7.59
C GLU A 26 0.54 -27.80 6.04
N ASP A 27 0.15 -28.91 5.41
CA ASP A 27 0.13 -29.12 3.94
C ASP A 27 -1.06 -28.39 3.25
N TRP A 28 -1.13 -27.06 3.38
CA TRP A 28 -2.14 -26.23 2.72
C TRP A 28 -1.61 -25.60 1.42
N VAL A 29 -2.48 -25.49 0.43
CA VAL A 29 -2.28 -24.55 -0.69
C VAL A 29 -2.88 -23.20 -0.30
N LYS A 30 -2.03 -22.27 0.16
CA LYS A 30 -2.44 -20.98 0.73
C LYS A 30 -2.63 -19.91 -0.36
N LEU A 31 -3.87 -19.47 -0.58
CA LEU A 31 -4.26 -18.51 -1.64
C LEU A 31 -5.18 -17.37 -1.15
N ASN A 32 -5.15 -17.04 0.15
CA ASN A 32 -6.14 -16.17 0.80
C ASN A 32 -5.66 -14.73 1.11
N THR A 33 -4.36 -14.46 1.07
CA THR A 33 -3.77 -13.15 1.46
C THR A 33 -2.93 -12.50 0.35
N ASN A 34 -3.01 -13.02 -0.88
CA ASN A 34 -2.25 -12.53 -2.03
C ASN A 34 -0.73 -12.48 -1.76
N GLU A 35 -0.18 -13.49 -1.10
CA GLU A 35 1.27 -13.66 -0.95
C GLU A 35 1.89 -14.10 -2.28
N SER A 36 3.17 -13.77 -2.47
CA SER A 36 3.90 -14.24 -3.66
C SER A 36 4.04 -15.77 -3.61
N PRO A 37 3.76 -16.48 -4.73
CA PRO A 37 4.01 -17.92 -4.82
C PRO A 37 5.49 -18.26 -4.94
N LEU A 38 6.33 -17.26 -5.26
CA LEU A 38 7.78 -17.41 -5.43
C LEU A 38 8.54 -16.75 -4.26
N PRO A 39 9.74 -17.27 -3.91
CA PRO A 39 10.56 -16.70 -2.86
C PRO A 39 11.11 -15.32 -3.24
N PRO A 40 11.53 -14.50 -2.25
CA PRO A 40 12.24 -13.26 -2.50
C PRO A 40 13.59 -13.50 -3.17
N SER A 41 14.17 -12.43 -3.71
CA SER A 41 15.49 -12.49 -4.34
C SER A 41 16.54 -13.12 -3.41
N PRO A 42 17.42 -14.00 -3.92
CA PRO A 42 18.58 -14.49 -3.17
C PRO A 42 19.45 -13.35 -2.62
N ASN A 43 19.59 -12.23 -3.35
CA ASN A 43 20.33 -11.06 -2.90
C ASN A 43 19.71 -10.44 -1.63
N VAL A 44 18.39 -10.52 -1.49
CA VAL A 44 17.70 -10.08 -0.26
C VAL A 44 18.07 -10.97 0.92
N ILE A 45 18.09 -12.30 0.72
CA ILE A 45 18.47 -13.26 1.76
C ILE A 45 19.92 -13.02 2.21
N GLU A 46 20.84 -12.79 1.26
CA GLU A 46 22.23 -12.45 1.56
C GLU A 46 22.36 -11.13 2.33
N ALA A 47 21.63 -10.08 1.91
CA ALA A 47 21.62 -8.80 2.58
C ALA A 47 21.10 -8.89 4.03
N ILE A 48 20.04 -9.68 4.27
CA ILE A 48 19.51 -9.93 5.62
C ILE A 48 20.56 -10.64 6.47
N ARG A 49 21.19 -11.70 5.95
CA ARG A 49 22.25 -12.45 6.68
C ARG A 49 23.44 -11.55 7.02
N ALA A 50 23.86 -10.68 6.10
CA ALA A 50 24.93 -9.73 6.36
C ALA A 50 24.55 -8.70 7.44
N ALA A 51 23.28 -8.32 7.53
CA ALA A 51 22.78 -7.36 8.51
C ALA A 51 22.47 -7.97 9.89
N SER A 52 22.38 -9.30 10.01
CA SER A 52 21.93 -10.00 11.23
C SER A 52 23.02 -10.25 12.29
N GLY A 53 24.10 -9.47 12.30
CA GLY A 53 25.17 -9.57 13.31
C GLY A 53 24.94 -8.70 14.57
N ASP A 54 25.99 -8.53 15.39
CA ASP A 54 25.97 -7.76 16.66
C ASP A 54 25.42 -6.34 16.55
N SER A 55 25.40 -5.80 15.33
CA SER A 55 24.86 -4.52 14.96
C SER A 55 23.38 -4.35 15.35
N LEU A 56 22.63 -5.45 15.50
CA LEU A 56 21.24 -5.46 15.93
C LEU A 56 20.99 -4.83 17.32
N ARG A 57 22.03 -4.68 18.15
CA ARG A 57 21.94 -3.95 19.43
C ARG A 57 21.74 -2.43 19.28
N LEU A 58 21.89 -1.90 18.07
CA LEU A 58 21.84 -0.47 17.77
C LEU A 58 20.53 -0.12 17.04
N TYR A 59 20.00 1.07 17.31
CA TYR A 59 18.88 1.60 16.54
C TYR A 59 19.16 1.64 15.02
N PRO A 60 18.13 1.49 14.18
CA PRO A 60 18.23 1.63 12.73
C PRO A 60 18.39 3.10 12.32
N SER A 61 18.52 3.35 11.02
CA SER A 61 18.42 4.71 10.48
C SER A 61 17.00 5.24 10.70
N PRO A 62 16.80 6.39 11.40
CA PRO A 62 15.47 6.94 11.66
C PRO A 62 14.67 7.24 10.40
N THR A 63 15.33 7.61 9.30
CA THR A 63 14.70 7.94 8.01
C THR A 63 14.77 6.80 7.00
N ALA A 64 15.31 5.64 7.40
CA ALA A 64 15.67 4.54 6.51
C ALA A 64 16.50 5.00 5.29
N ALA A 65 17.44 5.93 5.51
CA ALA A 65 18.14 6.65 4.44
C ALA A 65 18.72 5.76 3.32
N PRO A 66 19.34 4.59 3.59
CA PRO A 66 19.83 3.72 2.50
C PRO A 66 18.72 3.19 1.59
N ALA A 67 17.59 2.75 2.18
CA ALA A 67 16.44 2.27 1.42
C ALA A 67 15.75 3.42 0.67
N ARG A 68 15.63 4.59 1.34
CA ARG A 68 15.08 5.81 0.74
C ARG A 68 15.82 6.19 -0.52
N GLN A 69 17.15 6.23 -0.47
CA GLN A 69 17.98 6.56 -1.62
C GLN A 69 17.84 5.51 -2.73
N ALA A 70 17.91 4.22 -2.41
CA ALA A 70 17.81 3.16 -3.41
C ALA A 70 16.47 3.17 -4.16
N ILE A 71 15.36 3.47 -3.45
CA ILE A 71 14.04 3.61 -4.05
C ILE A 71 13.95 4.88 -4.89
N ALA A 72 14.49 6.01 -4.39
CA ALA A 72 14.53 7.26 -5.14
C ALA A 72 15.29 7.09 -6.47
N ASP A 73 16.47 6.48 -6.43
CA ASP A 73 17.29 6.18 -7.60
C ASP A 73 16.53 5.30 -8.61
N HIS A 74 15.85 4.25 -8.14
CA HIS A 74 15.09 3.34 -9.00
C HIS A 74 13.93 4.03 -9.73
N PHE A 75 13.25 4.97 -9.08
CA PHE A 75 12.13 5.70 -9.68
C PHE A 75 12.52 7.04 -10.33
N GLY A 76 13.81 7.40 -10.34
CA GLY A 76 14.27 8.68 -10.88
C GLY A 76 13.75 9.90 -10.10
N LEU A 77 13.65 9.77 -8.78
CA LEU A 77 13.18 10.80 -7.85
C LEU A 77 14.31 11.25 -6.92
N GLU A 78 14.09 12.38 -6.24
CA GLU A 78 14.96 12.80 -5.13
C GLU A 78 14.62 12.04 -3.85
N ALA A 79 15.60 11.85 -2.95
CA ALA A 79 15.36 11.13 -1.70
C ALA A 79 14.28 11.76 -0.82
N ASN A 80 14.12 13.09 -0.86
CA ASN A 80 13.06 13.81 -0.13
C ASN A 80 11.66 13.64 -0.77
N GLN A 81 11.55 12.92 -1.88
CA GLN A 81 10.29 12.53 -2.52
C GLN A 81 9.88 11.08 -2.19
N VAL A 82 10.59 10.44 -1.26
CA VAL A 82 10.33 9.06 -0.83
C VAL A 82 10.19 9.00 0.69
N ALA A 83 9.11 8.40 1.20
CA ALA A 83 8.95 8.01 2.61
C ALA A 83 8.88 6.48 2.73
N LEU A 84 9.28 5.93 3.88
CA LEU A 84 9.20 4.49 4.17
C LEU A 84 8.23 4.21 5.31
N GLY A 85 7.54 3.08 5.21
CA GLY A 85 6.67 2.55 6.26
C GLY A 85 6.86 1.06 6.50
N ASN A 86 6.48 0.60 7.69
CA ASN A 86 6.42 -0.79 8.14
C ASN A 86 5.24 -1.52 7.47
N GLY A 87 5.31 -1.61 6.14
CA GLY A 87 4.22 -1.98 5.24
C GLY A 87 3.47 -0.75 4.75
N ALA A 88 2.68 -0.92 3.69
CA ALA A 88 1.83 0.15 3.17
C ALA A 88 0.75 0.59 4.18
N ASP A 89 0.31 -0.31 5.07
CA ASP A 89 -0.67 0.01 6.12
C ASP A 89 -0.21 1.16 7.03
N GLU A 90 1.08 1.21 7.39
CA GLU A 90 1.59 2.33 8.20
C GLU A 90 1.54 3.63 7.40
N LEU A 91 1.84 3.60 6.10
CA LEU A 91 1.77 4.79 5.25
C LEU A 91 0.33 5.27 5.06
N ILE A 92 -0.63 4.33 4.93
CA ILE A 92 -2.05 4.64 4.93
C ILE A 92 -2.43 5.34 6.24
N GLU A 93 -2.07 4.78 7.40
CA GLU A 93 -2.33 5.40 8.70
C GLU A 93 -1.65 6.77 8.85
N MET A 94 -0.41 6.92 8.36
CA MET A 94 0.30 8.20 8.34
C MET A 94 -0.44 9.24 7.49
N CYS A 95 -1.13 8.85 6.41
CA CYS A 95 -1.97 9.76 5.65
C CYS A 95 -3.16 10.29 6.49
N PHE A 96 -3.81 9.43 7.29
CA PHE A 96 -4.81 9.91 8.25
C PHE A 96 -4.17 10.93 9.19
N ARG A 97 -3.06 10.58 9.86
CA ARG A 97 -2.38 11.48 10.81
C ARG A 97 -1.95 12.83 10.23
N ALA A 98 -1.53 12.85 8.96
CA ALA A 98 -0.99 14.04 8.32
C ALA A 98 -2.06 14.92 7.65
N PHE A 99 -3.14 14.32 7.12
CA PHE A 99 -4.04 15.00 6.19
C PHE A 99 -5.52 14.96 6.58
N ALA A 100 -5.92 14.21 7.61
CA ALA A 100 -7.30 14.19 8.10
C ALA A 100 -7.41 13.94 9.61
N GLY A 101 -8.03 14.87 10.33
CA GLY A 101 -8.23 14.79 11.77
C GLY A 101 -9.67 14.50 12.20
N ALA A 102 -9.91 14.52 13.51
CA ALA A 102 -11.24 14.32 14.06
C ALA A 102 -12.26 15.29 13.45
N GLY A 103 -13.34 14.75 12.88
CA GLY A 103 -14.39 15.52 12.20
C GLY A 103 -14.15 15.81 10.71
N ASP A 104 -12.93 15.62 10.19
CA ASP A 104 -12.67 15.70 8.76
C ASP A 104 -13.31 14.54 8.00
N ARG A 105 -13.48 14.70 6.69
CA ARG A 105 -13.97 13.63 5.80
C ARG A 105 -12.80 12.89 5.16
N VAL A 106 -12.94 11.57 4.99
CA VAL A 106 -12.02 10.77 4.18
C VAL A 106 -12.83 10.02 3.13
N ALA A 107 -12.57 10.27 1.85
CA ALA A 107 -13.34 9.67 0.75
C ALA A 107 -12.63 8.47 0.13
N TYR A 108 -13.39 7.41 -0.17
CA TYR A 108 -12.89 6.23 -0.88
C TYR A 108 -14.03 5.44 -1.52
N SER A 109 -13.68 4.66 -2.55
CA SER A 109 -14.65 3.81 -3.24
C SER A 109 -15.02 2.56 -2.42
N THR A 110 -16.17 1.95 -2.70
CA THR A 110 -16.54 0.64 -2.12
C THR A 110 -17.07 -0.31 -3.21
N PRO A 111 -16.70 -1.60 -3.20
CA PRO A 111 -15.76 -2.25 -2.27
C PRO A 111 -14.29 -1.88 -2.55
N THR A 112 -13.49 -1.82 -1.49
CA THR A 112 -12.04 -1.53 -1.57
C THR A 112 -11.28 -2.17 -0.39
N TYR A 113 -10.04 -1.76 -0.15
CA TYR A 113 -9.22 -2.24 0.94
C TYR A 113 -9.88 -2.03 2.32
N PRO A 114 -10.17 -3.11 3.08
CA PRO A 114 -10.99 -3.04 4.29
C PRO A 114 -10.35 -2.31 5.46
N LEU A 115 -9.06 -1.96 5.41
CA LEU A 115 -8.38 -1.22 6.47
C LEU A 115 -8.86 0.23 6.61
N LEU A 116 -9.43 0.82 5.55
CA LEU A 116 -9.83 2.24 5.56
C LEU A 116 -10.94 2.55 6.57
N ASP A 117 -11.94 1.67 6.71
CA ASP A 117 -13.06 1.84 7.65
C ASP A 117 -12.63 1.86 9.12
N PRO A 118 -11.87 0.86 9.64
CA PRO A 118 -11.40 0.90 11.02
C PRO A 118 -10.47 2.09 11.28
N LEU A 119 -9.64 2.50 10.31
CA LEU A 119 -8.81 3.70 10.44
C LEU A 119 -9.65 4.98 10.54
N CYS A 120 -10.76 5.06 9.81
CA CYS A 120 -11.66 6.20 9.94
C CYS A 120 -12.12 6.38 11.39
N ARG A 121 -12.45 5.26 12.06
CA ARG A 121 -12.88 5.27 13.46
C ARG A 121 -11.75 5.55 14.44
N VAL A 122 -10.54 5.04 14.20
CA VAL A 122 -9.35 5.30 15.03
C VAL A 122 -8.99 6.79 15.03
N HIS A 123 -9.12 7.44 13.87
CA HIS A 123 -8.79 8.86 13.69
C HIS A 123 -9.99 9.80 13.91
N GLU A 124 -11.17 9.26 14.20
CA GLU A 124 -12.40 10.03 14.44
C GLU A 124 -12.81 10.89 13.24
N VAL A 125 -12.42 10.46 12.04
CA VAL A 125 -12.84 11.06 10.76
C VAL A 125 -14.19 10.49 10.34
N ILE A 126 -14.89 11.21 9.46
CA ILE A 126 -16.16 10.83 8.88
C ILE A 126 -15.90 10.13 7.53
N PRO A 127 -16.19 8.83 7.37
CA PRO A 127 -16.02 8.16 6.10
C PRO A 127 -17.00 8.72 5.06
N SER A 128 -16.48 9.07 3.88
CA SER A 128 -17.27 9.43 2.70
C SER A 128 -17.21 8.28 1.69
N LEU A 129 -18.17 7.36 1.80
CA LEU A 129 -18.20 6.13 1.03
C LEU A 129 -18.81 6.36 -0.35
N HIS A 130 -18.12 5.93 -1.40
CA HIS A 130 -18.58 6.01 -2.79
C HIS A 130 -18.70 4.64 -3.41
N PRO A 131 -19.89 4.01 -3.42
CA PRO A 131 -20.10 2.76 -4.15
C PRO A 131 -19.69 2.90 -5.62
N THR A 132 -18.92 1.93 -6.12
CA THR A 132 -18.56 1.88 -7.54
C THR A 132 -19.79 1.60 -8.40
N ALA A 133 -19.80 2.13 -9.62
CA ALA A 133 -20.80 1.79 -10.62
C ALA A 133 -20.47 0.43 -11.28
N GLU A 134 -21.23 0.07 -12.32
CA GLU A 134 -21.02 -1.14 -13.13
C GLU A 134 -19.57 -1.25 -13.60
N GLY A 135 -19.04 -2.48 -13.60
CA GLY A 135 -17.63 -2.75 -13.90
C GLY A 135 -16.64 -2.17 -12.87
N TRP A 136 -17.11 -1.90 -11.65
CA TRP A 136 -16.31 -1.34 -10.55
C TRP A 136 -15.75 0.05 -10.85
N THR A 137 -16.44 0.82 -11.68
CA THR A 137 -16.02 2.16 -12.10
C THR A 137 -16.22 3.21 -11.00
N TRP A 138 -15.29 4.16 -10.89
CA TRP A 138 -15.44 5.30 -9.96
C TRP A 138 -16.54 6.25 -10.43
N THR A 139 -17.38 6.69 -9.50
CA THR A 139 -18.50 7.58 -9.77
C THR A 139 -18.09 9.05 -9.68
N GLU A 140 -18.90 9.94 -10.27
CA GLU A 140 -18.71 11.39 -10.14
C GLU A 140 -18.70 11.85 -8.69
N GLY A 141 -19.46 11.19 -7.82
CA GLY A 141 -19.46 11.48 -6.38
C GLY A 141 -18.06 11.40 -5.77
N LEU A 142 -17.25 10.39 -6.14
CA LEU A 142 -15.88 10.25 -5.64
C LEU A 142 -14.97 11.34 -6.21
N VAL A 143 -15.13 11.63 -7.50
CA VAL A 143 -14.35 12.64 -8.23
C VAL A 143 -14.55 14.02 -7.58
N GLU A 144 -15.81 14.40 -7.34
CA GLU A 144 -16.21 15.72 -6.84
C GLU A 144 -16.16 15.86 -5.31
N ASP A 145 -15.95 14.77 -4.57
CA ASP A 145 -15.97 14.82 -3.10
C ASP A 145 -14.99 15.87 -2.54
N PRO A 146 -15.40 16.75 -1.62
CA PRO A 146 -14.52 17.81 -1.10
C PRO A 146 -13.62 17.34 0.06
N ALA A 147 -13.56 16.04 0.37
CA ALA A 147 -12.76 15.51 1.47
C ALA A 147 -11.28 15.95 1.37
N PRO A 148 -10.66 16.39 2.48
CA PRO A 148 -9.24 16.77 2.51
C PRO A 148 -8.28 15.59 2.25
N LEU A 149 -8.77 14.36 2.39
CA LEU A 149 -8.04 13.14 2.06
C LEU A 149 -8.94 12.18 1.26
N LYS A 150 -8.44 11.72 0.11
CA LYS A 150 -9.07 10.68 -0.69
C LYS A 150 -8.13 9.49 -0.84
N PHE A 151 -8.65 8.28 -0.70
CA PHE A 151 -7.93 7.05 -1.04
C PHE A 151 -8.48 6.46 -2.34
N LEU A 152 -7.56 6.11 -3.23
CA LEU A 152 -7.82 5.35 -4.44
C LEU A 152 -6.96 4.08 -4.39
N VAL A 153 -7.56 2.90 -4.48
CA VAL A 153 -6.80 1.63 -4.56
C VAL A 153 -6.81 1.17 -6.02
N ASN A 154 -5.63 1.10 -6.64
CA ASN A 154 -5.51 0.85 -8.08
C ASN A 154 -4.21 0.10 -8.44
N PRO A 155 -4.28 -1.17 -8.89
CA PRO A 155 -5.47 -2.00 -9.05
C PRO A 155 -6.25 -2.19 -7.74
N ASN A 156 -7.58 -2.20 -7.84
CA ASN A 156 -8.45 -2.34 -6.68
C ASN A 156 -8.39 -3.75 -6.10
N SER A 157 -8.40 -3.85 -4.78
CA SER A 157 -8.67 -5.09 -4.05
C SER A 157 -10.01 -4.92 -3.33
N PRO A 158 -10.99 -5.83 -3.50
CA PRO A 158 -10.82 -7.19 -4.02
C PRO A 158 -11.13 -7.39 -5.51
N THR A 159 -11.56 -6.37 -6.24
CA THR A 159 -12.18 -6.56 -7.59
C THR A 159 -11.16 -6.83 -8.70
N GLY A 160 -9.88 -6.51 -8.50
CA GLY A 160 -8.84 -6.62 -9.50
C GLY A 160 -8.90 -5.55 -10.60
N THR A 161 -9.87 -4.64 -10.55
CA THR A 161 -10.07 -3.58 -11.55
C THR A 161 -8.88 -2.62 -11.56
N HIS A 162 -8.36 -2.31 -12.75
CA HIS A 162 -7.35 -1.27 -12.94
C HIS A 162 -7.96 -0.10 -13.70
N HIS A 163 -7.85 1.09 -13.12
CA HIS A 163 -8.24 2.35 -13.72
C HIS A 163 -7.02 2.97 -14.39
N GLY A 164 -7.15 3.30 -15.67
CA GLY A 164 -6.08 3.95 -16.43
C GLY A 164 -5.81 5.38 -16.01
N ARG A 165 -4.70 5.93 -16.52
CA ARG A 165 -4.20 7.28 -16.16
C ARG A 165 -5.23 8.39 -16.21
N MET A 166 -6.07 8.43 -17.25
CA MET A 166 -7.08 9.48 -17.39
C MET A 166 -8.10 9.49 -16.24
N SER A 167 -8.53 8.31 -15.78
CA SER A 167 -9.48 8.19 -14.66
C SER A 167 -8.85 8.63 -13.35
N VAL A 168 -7.59 8.24 -13.11
CA VAL A 168 -6.85 8.64 -11.91
C VAL A 168 -6.58 10.14 -11.92
N GLU A 169 -6.03 10.67 -13.02
CA GLU A 169 -5.71 12.08 -13.17
C GLU A 169 -6.95 12.96 -12.99
N ARG A 170 -8.12 12.51 -13.45
CA ARG A 170 -9.38 13.22 -13.24
C ARG A 170 -9.71 13.40 -11.76
N VAL A 171 -9.59 12.35 -10.95
CA VAL A 171 -9.85 12.44 -9.49
C VAL A 171 -8.81 13.35 -8.83
N VAL A 172 -7.54 13.19 -9.19
CA VAL A 172 -6.43 13.95 -8.61
C VAL A 172 -6.57 15.44 -8.90
N ALA A 173 -6.85 15.80 -10.16
CA ALA A 173 -6.95 17.18 -10.61
C ALA A 173 -8.17 17.94 -10.03
N GLN A 174 -9.25 17.24 -9.71
CA GLN A 174 -10.45 17.84 -9.10
C GLN A 174 -10.44 17.84 -7.57
N SER A 175 -9.50 17.11 -6.95
CA SER A 175 -9.39 17.05 -5.50
C SER A 175 -8.90 18.38 -4.91
N GLN A 176 -9.57 18.87 -3.88
CA GLN A 176 -9.14 20.02 -3.07
C GLN A 176 -8.08 19.62 -2.03
N GLY A 177 -7.95 18.32 -1.75
CA GLY A 177 -7.04 17.75 -0.76
C GLY A 177 -6.05 16.75 -1.33
N VAL A 178 -5.42 15.98 -0.45
CA VAL A 178 -4.45 14.94 -0.80
C VAL A 178 -5.17 13.73 -1.38
N VAL A 179 -4.65 13.18 -2.47
CA VAL A 179 -5.06 11.89 -3.01
C VAL A 179 -3.95 10.87 -2.74
N ALA A 180 -4.24 9.91 -1.87
CA ALA A 180 -3.41 8.76 -1.61
C ALA A 180 -3.81 7.61 -2.55
N LEU A 181 -2.97 7.35 -3.55
CA LEU A 181 -3.13 6.28 -4.52
C LEU A 181 -2.37 5.03 -4.04
N ASP A 182 -3.09 4.02 -3.57
CA ASP A 182 -2.53 2.72 -3.22
C ASP A 182 -2.30 1.87 -4.48
N GLU A 183 -1.03 1.72 -4.83
CA GLU A 183 -0.50 0.94 -5.93
C GLU A 183 0.10 -0.40 -5.46
N ALA A 184 -0.41 -1.02 -4.38
CA ALA A 184 0.11 -2.28 -3.85
C ALA A 184 0.19 -3.43 -4.88
N TYR A 185 -0.65 -3.41 -5.91
CA TYR A 185 -0.71 -4.43 -6.98
C TYR A 185 -0.26 -3.92 -8.35
N VAL A 186 0.30 -2.70 -8.45
CA VAL A 186 0.55 -2.04 -9.74
C VAL A 186 1.57 -2.77 -10.62
N ASP A 187 2.52 -3.48 -10.01
CA ASP A 187 3.53 -4.24 -10.74
C ASP A 187 2.90 -5.39 -11.57
N PHE A 188 1.67 -5.82 -11.24
CA PHE A 188 0.93 -6.83 -12.00
C PHE A 188 -0.08 -6.22 -13.00
N ALA A 189 -0.09 -4.89 -13.14
CA ALA A 189 -0.96 -4.13 -14.01
C ALA A 189 -0.24 -3.66 -15.29
N SER A 190 -0.98 -3.05 -16.21
CA SER A 190 -0.43 -2.54 -17.48
C SER A 190 0.38 -1.26 -17.31
N GLU A 191 0.00 -0.40 -16.37
CA GLU A 191 0.68 0.86 -16.11
C GLU A 191 0.56 1.31 -14.65
N SER A 192 1.55 2.10 -14.22
CA SER A 192 1.49 2.88 -12.98
C SER A 192 1.24 4.35 -13.26
N GLN A 193 0.96 5.11 -12.22
CA GLN A 193 0.61 6.52 -12.29
C GLN A 193 1.76 7.46 -11.89
N LEU A 194 3.00 6.95 -11.89
CA LEU A 194 4.20 7.71 -11.53
C LEU A 194 4.36 9.01 -12.32
N GLU A 195 3.98 9.02 -13.60
CA GLU A 195 4.04 10.22 -14.45
C GLU A 195 3.17 11.38 -13.95
N LEU A 196 2.17 11.11 -13.10
CA LEU A 196 1.30 12.13 -12.52
C LEU A 196 1.97 12.89 -11.37
N LEU A 197 2.99 12.31 -10.71
CA LEU A 197 3.67 12.94 -9.56
C LEU A 197 4.27 14.31 -9.90
N GLY A 198 4.82 14.47 -11.12
CA GLY A 198 5.40 15.73 -11.58
C GLY A 198 4.36 16.80 -11.92
N LYS A 199 3.09 16.41 -12.12
CA LYS A 199 1.99 17.31 -12.52
C LYS A 199 1.10 17.70 -11.34
N HIS A 200 0.96 16.80 -10.37
CA HIS A 200 -0.03 16.91 -9.31
C HIS A 200 0.64 16.86 -7.92
N PRO A 201 0.93 18.01 -7.31
CA PRO A 201 1.66 18.06 -6.03
C PRO A 201 0.86 17.51 -4.84
N ASN A 202 -0.45 17.31 -5.01
CA ASN A 202 -1.38 16.70 -4.04
C ASN A 202 -1.51 15.17 -4.19
N LEU A 203 -0.81 14.55 -5.14
CA LEU A 203 -0.77 13.10 -5.31
C LEU A 203 0.33 12.48 -4.45
N LEU A 204 -0.05 11.44 -3.72
CA LEU A 204 0.85 10.56 -2.99
C LEU A 204 0.62 9.12 -3.45
N ILE A 205 1.63 8.47 -4.01
CA ILE A 205 1.54 7.07 -4.44
C ILE A 205 2.11 6.18 -3.33
N LEU A 206 1.34 5.19 -2.88
CA LEU A 206 1.75 4.21 -1.88
C LEU A 206 2.06 2.88 -2.56
N ARG A 207 3.18 2.25 -2.21
CA ARG A 207 3.57 0.93 -2.71
C ARG A 207 4.07 0.04 -1.59
N THR A 208 4.14 -1.25 -1.87
CA THR A 208 4.65 -2.25 -0.93
C THR A 208 5.57 -3.25 -1.60
N MET A 209 6.55 -3.75 -0.85
CA MET A 209 7.36 -4.91 -1.24
C MET A 209 6.71 -6.24 -0.82
N SER A 210 5.52 -6.21 -0.20
CA SER A 210 4.85 -7.41 0.30
C SER A 210 4.42 -8.38 -0.81
N LYS A 211 4.10 -7.85 -1.98
CA LYS A 211 3.49 -8.59 -3.09
C LYS A 211 4.55 -8.97 -4.12
N SER A 212 4.81 -8.10 -5.08
CA SER A 212 5.71 -8.31 -6.23
C SER A 212 7.18 -8.55 -5.89
N TYR A 213 7.63 -8.19 -4.68
CA TYR A 213 8.99 -8.45 -4.20
C TYR A 213 9.07 -9.67 -3.25
N ALA A 214 7.94 -10.33 -2.97
CA ALA A 214 7.84 -11.49 -2.09
C ALA A 214 8.33 -11.25 -0.63
N LEU A 215 8.10 -10.06 -0.09
CA LEU A 215 8.55 -9.65 1.24
C LEU A 215 7.40 -9.35 2.23
N ALA A 216 6.28 -10.08 2.11
CA ALA A 216 5.12 -9.89 3.02
C ALA A 216 5.50 -9.98 4.50
N GLY A 217 6.37 -10.94 4.86
CA GLY A 217 6.86 -11.12 6.22
C GLY A 217 7.82 -10.01 6.72
N MET A 218 8.38 -9.19 5.82
CA MET A 218 9.30 -8.11 6.20
C MET A 218 8.62 -6.77 6.45
N ARG A 219 7.34 -6.63 6.04
CA ARG A 219 6.54 -5.41 6.23
C ARG A 219 7.27 -4.16 5.74
N ILE A 220 7.51 -4.08 4.43
CA ILE A 220 8.17 -2.91 3.80
C ILE A 220 7.19 -2.22 2.85
N GLY A 221 6.94 -0.94 3.09
CA GLY A 221 6.17 -0.04 2.24
C GLY A 221 6.95 1.23 1.95
N PHE A 222 6.61 1.91 0.86
CA PHE A 222 7.15 3.23 0.53
C PHE A 222 6.10 4.11 -0.12
N ALA A 223 6.20 5.42 0.12
CA ALA A 223 5.38 6.43 -0.52
C ALA A 223 6.23 7.31 -1.42
N LEU A 224 5.68 7.70 -2.57
CA LEU A 224 6.29 8.58 -3.56
C LEU A 224 5.41 9.81 -3.71
N GLY A 225 5.98 11.00 -3.59
CA GLY A 225 5.20 12.24 -3.57
C GLY A 225 6.04 13.49 -3.71
N SER A 226 5.39 14.65 -3.68
CA SER A 226 6.09 15.91 -3.58
C SER A 226 6.82 16.02 -2.23
N ALA A 227 7.96 16.72 -2.19
CA ALA A 227 8.74 16.89 -0.97
C ALA A 227 7.91 17.41 0.24
N PRO A 228 6.95 18.34 0.06
CA PRO A 228 6.06 18.76 1.15
C PRO A 228 5.18 17.63 1.72
N LEU A 229 4.61 16.77 0.87
CA LEU A 229 3.80 15.64 1.34
C LEU A 229 4.65 14.60 2.08
N ILE A 230 5.84 14.31 1.56
CA ILE A 230 6.78 13.39 2.20
C ILE A 230 7.26 13.94 3.55
N ALA A 231 7.53 15.23 3.65
CA ALA A 231 7.86 15.88 4.91
C ALA A 231 6.71 15.80 5.93
N ALA A 232 5.45 15.92 5.48
CA ALA A 232 4.28 15.77 6.34
C ALA A 232 4.15 14.33 6.88
N LEU A 233 4.39 13.33 6.04
CA LEU A 233 4.46 11.92 6.48
C LEU A 233 5.60 11.70 7.49
N ASP A 234 6.80 12.20 7.19
CA ASP A 234 7.96 12.08 8.08
C ASP A 234 7.76 12.76 9.44
N ALA A 235 6.85 13.75 9.54
CA ALA A 235 6.52 14.43 10.80
C ALA A 235 5.59 13.62 11.71
N VAL A 236 4.86 12.63 11.19
CA VAL A 236 3.83 11.86 11.94
C VAL A 236 4.13 10.37 12.07
N LYS A 237 5.21 9.89 11.44
CA LYS A 237 5.72 8.52 11.59
C LYS A 237 6.31 8.29 12.98
N ASP A 238 6.46 7.03 13.37
CA ASP A 238 7.28 6.70 14.53
C ASP A 238 8.77 7.03 14.29
N SER A 239 9.52 7.29 15.36
CA SER A 239 10.93 7.69 15.29
C SER A 239 11.78 6.67 14.53
N TYR A 240 11.51 5.38 14.73
CA TYR A 240 12.23 4.25 14.12
C TYR A 240 11.25 3.17 13.62
N ASN A 241 10.49 3.48 12.58
CA ASN A 241 9.44 2.58 12.09
C ASN A 241 9.95 1.34 11.32
N LEU A 242 11.14 1.39 10.70
CA LEU A 242 11.74 0.23 10.04
C LEU A 242 12.93 -0.32 10.83
N ASN A 243 12.99 -1.64 10.97
CA ASN A 243 14.13 -2.33 11.56
C ASN A 243 15.32 -2.45 10.58
N ARG A 244 16.52 -2.77 11.11
CA ARG A 244 17.77 -2.86 10.31
C ARG A 244 17.71 -3.89 9.18
N LEU A 245 17.06 -5.03 9.42
CA LEU A 245 16.95 -6.10 8.42
C LEU A 245 16.00 -5.71 7.29
N ALA A 246 14.89 -5.04 7.62
CA ALA A 246 13.96 -4.50 6.63
C ALA A 246 14.60 -3.45 5.73
N ILE A 247 15.44 -2.56 6.29
CA ILE A 247 16.19 -1.57 5.50
C ILE A 247 17.15 -2.28 4.53
N ALA A 248 17.91 -3.27 5.00
CA ALA A 248 18.83 -4.04 4.15
C ALA A 248 18.08 -4.81 3.04
N ALA A 249 16.97 -5.46 3.40
CA ALA A 249 16.12 -6.18 2.47
C ALA A 249 15.53 -5.25 1.39
N ALA A 250 15.05 -4.07 1.77
CA ALA A 250 14.49 -3.09 0.83
C ALA A 250 15.51 -2.65 -0.22
N VAL A 251 16.75 -2.35 0.20
CA VAL A 251 17.84 -1.96 -0.71
C VAL A 251 18.18 -3.08 -1.69
N ALA A 252 18.26 -4.32 -1.22
CA ALA A 252 18.58 -5.45 -2.08
C ALA A 252 17.43 -5.77 -3.05
N ALA A 253 16.18 -5.71 -2.58
CA ALA A 253 15.00 -6.02 -3.36
C ALA A 253 14.77 -5.05 -4.51
N ILE A 254 14.86 -3.74 -4.25
CA ILE A 254 14.61 -2.71 -5.27
C ILE A 254 15.69 -2.67 -6.36
N LYS A 255 16.90 -3.16 -6.05
CA LYS A 255 18.02 -3.22 -7.00
C LYS A 255 18.01 -4.47 -7.88
N ASP A 256 17.31 -5.52 -7.46
CA ASP A 256 17.22 -6.78 -8.21
C ASP A 256 16.00 -6.81 -9.14
N GLU A 257 16.05 -5.95 -10.15
CA GLU A 257 14.98 -5.83 -11.15
C GLU A 257 14.77 -7.12 -11.94
N GLU A 258 15.82 -7.92 -12.15
CA GLU A 258 15.70 -9.17 -12.88
C GLU A 258 14.84 -10.18 -12.10
N HIS A 259 15.09 -10.34 -10.79
CA HIS A 259 14.29 -11.22 -9.96
C HIS A 259 12.86 -10.70 -9.78
N HIS A 260 12.68 -9.39 -9.59
CA HIS A 260 11.35 -8.77 -9.53
C HIS A 260 10.54 -9.05 -10.81
N ARG A 261 11.13 -8.85 -12.00
CA ARG A 261 10.47 -9.16 -13.28
C ARG A 261 10.11 -10.64 -13.42
N LYS A 262 10.94 -11.56 -12.90
CA LYS A 262 10.62 -13.00 -12.88
C LYS A 262 9.37 -13.30 -12.05
N ILE A 263 9.26 -12.71 -10.85
CA ILE A 263 8.07 -12.87 -9.98
C ILE A 263 6.82 -12.34 -10.69
N VAL A 264 6.90 -11.11 -11.20
CA VAL A 264 5.79 -10.45 -11.90
C VAL A 264 5.33 -11.28 -13.10
N ALA A 265 6.27 -11.68 -13.98
CA ALA A 265 5.95 -12.46 -15.17
C ALA A 265 5.30 -13.81 -14.82
N TYR A 266 5.81 -14.50 -13.79
CA TYR A 266 5.20 -15.74 -13.31
C TYR A 266 3.75 -15.52 -12.89
N VAL A 267 3.49 -14.56 -11.99
CA VAL A 267 2.13 -14.29 -11.49
C VAL A 267 1.18 -13.86 -12.61
N VAL A 268 1.63 -13.04 -13.56
CA VAL A 268 0.80 -12.60 -14.69
C VAL A 268 0.43 -13.77 -15.61
N ASN A 269 1.40 -14.66 -15.89
CA ASN A 269 1.16 -15.84 -16.71
C ASN A 269 0.22 -16.84 -16.03
N GLU A 270 0.44 -17.15 -14.75
CA GLU A 270 -0.42 -18.05 -13.97
C GLU A 270 -1.84 -17.49 -13.81
N ARG A 271 -1.98 -16.17 -13.64
CA ARG A 271 -3.29 -15.51 -13.60
C ARG A 271 -4.05 -15.70 -14.93
N ALA A 272 -3.38 -15.51 -16.06
CA ALA A 272 -4.00 -15.68 -17.38
C ALA A 272 -4.40 -17.14 -17.63
N TRP A 273 -3.56 -18.08 -17.23
CA TRP A 273 -3.88 -19.51 -17.29
C TRP A 273 -5.08 -19.85 -16.40
N LEU A 274 -5.09 -19.41 -15.14
CA LEU A 274 -6.18 -19.67 -14.20
C LEU A 274 -7.51 -19.08 -14.68
N GLU A 275 -7.49 -17.85 -15.23
CA GLU A 275 -8.67 -17.21 -15.80
C GLU A 275 -9.27 -18.04 -16.95
N GLU A 276 -8.42 -18.64 -17.81
CA GLU A 276 -8.89 -19.54 -18.86
C GLU A 276 -9.53 -20.81 -18.28
N GLN A 277 -8.87 -21.47 -17.33
CA GLN A 277 -9.38 -22.71 -16.74
C GLN A 277 -10.71 -22.49 -16.00
N LEU A 278 -10.83 -21.38 -15.25
CA LEU A 278 -12.08 -21.04 -14.57
C LEU A 278 -13.22 -20.78 -15.56
N ARG A 279 -12.92 -20.14 -16.69
CA ARG A 279 -13.91 -19.89 -17.76
C ARG A 279 -14.35 -21.19 -18.42
N GLU A 280 -13.44 -22.14 -18.67
CA GLU A 280 -13.76 -23.47 -19.17
C GLU A 280 -14.69 -24.23 -18.21
N ASP A 281 -14.51 -24.03 -16.90
CA ASP A 281 -15.36 -24.59 -15.83
C ASP A 281 -16.68 -23.80 -15.59
N GLY A 282 -16.96 -22.77 -16.39
CA GLY A 282 -18.22 -22.01 -16.35
C GLY A 282 -18.28 -20.92 -15.29
N PHE A 283 -17.14 -20.51 -14.72
CA PHE A 283 -17.07 -19.32 -13.87
C PHE A 283 -17.04 -18.05 -14.73
N GLU A 284 -17.75 -17.02 -14.26
CA GLU A 284 -17.74 -15.69 -14.86
C GLU A 284 -16.92 -14.72 -14.02
N ARG A 285 -16.20 -13.81 -14.69
CA ARG A 285 -15.50 -12.71 -14.04
C ARG A 285 -16.47 -11.55 -13.86
N SER A 286 -16.74 -11.18 -12.60
CA SER A 286 -17.60 -10.05 -12.21
C SER A 286 -16.94 -8.69 -12.37
#